data_AF-A0A3D5Y4S2-F1
#
_entry.id   AF-A0A3D5Y4S2-F1
#
_cell.length_a   1.000
_cell.length_b   1.000
_cell.length_c   1.000
_cell.angle_alpha   90.00
_cell.angle_beta   90.00
_cell.angle_gamma   90.00
#
_symmetry.space_group_name_H-M   'P 1'
#
loop_
_entity.id
_entity.type
_entity.pdbx_description
1 polymer ?
#
loop_
_entity_poly.entity_id
_entity_poly.type
_entity_poly.pdbx_seq_one_letter_code
_entity_poly.pdbx_strand_id
1 'polypeptide(L)'
;MPQHAGPVPLSLLACQVSIPSTRSASERNAHVVALCAKIQQVIDASGAVDLVVLPELCAIEYGTDAFAHLDVLAEPANGSSSQAFAQLACNTAAMVVFGLAQFRRHPGDGKPSLPTEPEPGRGRLRWFGVLPAVAG
;
A
#
# COMPACT_ATOMS: atom_id res chain seq x y z
N MET A 1 -35.69 -27.94 14.16
CA MET A 1 -34.22 -27.91 14.26
C MET A 1 -33.73 -26.85 13.29
N PRO A 2 -33.15 -25.72 13.74
CA PRO A 2 -32.57 -24.76 12.81
C PRO A 2 -31.34 -25.39 12.17
N GLN A 3 -31.31 -25.34 10.85
CA GLN A 3 -30.22 -25.83 10.03
C GLN A 3 -29.06 -24.87 10.24
N HIS A 4 -27.96 -25.29 10.87
CA HIS A 4 -26.76 -24.45 10.92
C HIS A 4 -26.20 -24.35 9.50
N ALA A 5 -26.21 -23.13 8.95
CA ALA A 5 -25.48 -22.83 7.74
C ALA A 5 -24.01 -23.23 7.97
N GLY A 6 -23.43 -23.99 7.05
CA GLY A 6 -22.02 -24.34 7.08
C GLY A 6 -21.13 -23.08 7.10
N PRO A 7 -19.83 -23.23 7.38
CA PRO A 7 -18.91 -22.09 7.39
C PRO A 7 -18.99 -21.34 6.05
N VAL A 8 -19.19 -20.02 6.11
CA VAL A 8 -19.18 -19.16 4.92
C VAL A 8 -17.73 -19.10 4.40
N PRO A 9 -17.48 -19.41 3.12
CA PRO A 9 -16.13 -19.38 2.57
C PRO A 9 -15.60 -17.94 2.51
N LEU A 10 -14.32 -17.77 2.86
CA LEU A 10 -13.62 -16.49 2.73
C LEU A 10 -13.34 -16.20 1.24
N SER A 11 -13.69 -14.99 0.81
CA SER A 11 -13.52 -14.48 -0.55
C SER A 11 -12.34 -13.51 -0.63
N LEU A 12 -11.54 -13.63 -1.70
CA LEU A 12 -10.36 -12.79 -1.88
C LEU A 12 -10.25 -12.26 -3.31
N LEU A 13 -9.80 -11.01 -3.42
CA LEU A 13 -9.37 -10.38 -4.66
C LEU A 13 -7.84 -10.29 -4.67
N ALA A 14 -7.20 -11.17 -5.44
CA ALA A 14 -5.76 -11.12 -5.67
C ALA A 14 -5.45 -10.23 -6.88
N CYS A 15 -4.80 -9.10 -6.65
CA CYS A 15 -4.54 -8.11 -7.70
C CYS A 15 -3.26 -8.43 -8.47
N GLN A 16 -3.36 -8.37 -9.81
CA GLN A 16 -2.19 -8.19 -10.67
C GLN A 16 -2.17 -6.74 -11.12
N VAL A 17 -1.08 -6.03 -10.83
CA VAL A 17 -0.99 -4.58 -11.02
C VAL A 17 0.10 -4.26 -12.02
N SER A 18 -0.26 -3.51 -13.07
CA SER A 18 0.73 -2.82 -13.91
C SER A 18 1.15 -1.53 -13.23
N ILE A 19 2.43 -1.41 -12.92
CA ILE A 19 2.99 -0.24 -12.24
C ILE A 19 3.61 0.67 -13.30
N PRO A 20 3.20 1.95 -13.39
CA PRO A 20 3.81 2.91 -14.30
C PRO A 20 5.19 3.34 -13.80
N SER A 21 5.96 3.98 -14.66
CA SER A 21 7.23 4.55 -14.21
C SER A 21 7.03 5.65 -13.19
N THR A 22 7.57 5.42 -12.00
CA THR A 22 7.47 6.31 -10.83
C THR A 22 8.88 6.70 -10.40
N ARG A 23 9.23 7.99 -10.49
CA ARG A 23 10.53 8.54 -10.11
C ARG A 23 10.41 9.63 -9.05
N SER A 24 9.18 10.00 -8.69
CA SER A 24 8.84 10.97 -7.67
C SER A 24 7.74 10.47 -6.73
N ALA A 25 7.69 11.05 -5.52
CA ALA A 25 6.61 10.79 -4.57
C ALA A 25 5.22 11.14 -5.15
N SER A 26 5.11 12.20 -5.96
CA SER A 26 3.85 12.58 -6.61
C SER A 26 3.36 11.53 -7.60
N GLU A 27 4.25 10.96 -8.41
CA GLU A 27 3.89 9.92 -9.38
C GLU A 27 3.50 8.62 -8.66
N ARG A 28 4.26 8.22 -7.63
CA ARG A 28 3.91 7.10 -6.75
C ARG A 28 2.51 7.28 -6.16
N ASN A 29 2.24 8.46 -5.59
CA ASN A 29 0.95 8.76 -4.97
C ASN A 29 -0.20 8.74 -5.99
N ALA A 30 0.01 9.31 -7.18
CA ALA A 30 -0.98 9.29 -8.26
C ALA A 30 -1.29 7.85 -8.72
N HIS A 31 -0.25 7.02 -8.85
CA HIS A 31 -0.42 5.59 -9.15
C HIS A 31 -1.24 4.87 -8.08
N VAL A 32 -0.93 5.06 -6.79
CA VAL A 32 -1.67 4.40 -5.70
C VAL A 32 -3.15 4.83 -5.68
N VAL A 33 -3.44 6.13 -5.87
CA VAL A 33 -4.83 6.61 -5.95
C VAL A 33 -5.56 5.95 -7.13
N ALA A 34 -4.92 5.88 -8.30
CA ALA A 34 -5.50 5.23 -9.48
C ALA A 34 -5.70 3.73 -9.27
N LEU A 35 -4.78 3.06 -8.57
CA LEU A 35 -4.89 1.65 -8.21
C LEU A 35 -6.09 1.40 -7.27
N CYS A 36 -6.24 2.19 -6.21
CA CYS A 36 -7.38 2.07 -5.30
C CYS A 36 -8.72 2.27 -6.03
N ALA A 37 -8.80 3.25 -6.93
CA ALA A 37 -10.00 3.49 -7.72
C ALA A 37 -10.36 2.28 -8.61
N LYS A 38 -9.37 1.66 -9.25
CA LYS A 38 -9.59 0.44 -10.06
C LYS A 38 -10.07 -0.73 -9.21
N ILE A 39 -9.50 -0.92 -8.01
CA ILE A 39 -9.91 -2.01 -7.11
C ILE A 39 -11.35 -1.79 -6.66
N GLN A 40 -11.72 -0.57 -6.26
CA GLN A 40 -13.09 -0.23 -5.90
C GLN A 40 -14.06 -0.55 -7.05
N GLN A 41 -13.74 -0.13 -8.28
CA GLN A 41 -14.57 -0.44 -9.45
C GLN A 41 -14.76 -1.94 -9.69
N VAL A 42 -13.71 -2.75 -9.49
CA VAL A 42 -13.80 -4.21 -9.62
C VAL A 42 -14.72 -4.80 -8.55
N ILE A 43 -14.61 -4.33 -7.31
CA ILE A 43 -15.47 -4.78 -6.19
C ILE A 43 -16.91 -4.36 -6.42
N ASP A 44 -17.16 -3.12 -6.85
CA ASP A 44 -18.50 -2.61 -7.15
C ASP A 44 -19.18 -3.44 -8.26
N ALA A 45 -18.40 -3.90 -9.24
CA ALA A 45 -18.91 -4.70 -10.35
C ALA A 45 -19.06 -6.20 -10.03
N SER A 46 -18.22 -6.75 -9.14
CA SER A 46 -18.10 -8.19 -8.91
C SER A 46 -18.72 -8.66 -7.58
N GLY A 47 -19.01 -7.73 -6.67
CA GLY A 47 -19.49 -8.00 -5.33
C GLY A 47 -18.42 -7.81 -4.26
N ALA A 48 -18.87 -7.72 -3.01
CA ALA A 48 -18.01 -7.57 -1.84
C ALA A 48 -17.03 -8.73 -1.69
N VAL A 49 -15.84 -8.44 -1.15
CA VAL A 49 -14.80 -9.42 -0.84
C VAL A 49 -14.30 -9.20 0.60
N ASP A 50 -13.81 -10.25 1.24
CA ASP A 50 -13.28 -10.15 2.61
C ASP A 50 -11.83 -9.63 2.63
N LEU A 51 -11.07 -9.92 1.57
CA LEU A 51 -9.64 -9.65 1.49
C LEU A 51 -9.22 -9.16 0.10
N VAL A 52 -8.50 -8.05 0.05
CA VAL A 52 -7.77 -7.57 -1.12
C VAL A 52 -6.28 -7.80 -0.89
N VAL A 53 -5.62 -8.49 -1.83
CA VAL A 53 -4.18 -8.79 -1.76
C VAL A 53 -3.46 -8.10 -2.91
N LEU A 54 -2.57 -7.17 -2.57
CA LEU A 54 -1.72 -6.47 -3.52
C LEU A 54 -0.35 -7.15 -3.64
N PRO A 55 0.29 -7.10 -4.83
CA PRO A 55 1.67 -7.54 -4.98
C PRO A 55 2.63 -6.77 -4.08
N GLU A 56 3.78 -7.39 -3.83
CA GLU A 56 4.90 -6.72 -3.21
C GLU A 56 5.33 -5.47 -4.02
N LEU A 57 5.64 -4.38 -3.32
CA LEU A 57 6.00 -3.09 -3.91
C LEU A 57 4.97 -2.53 -4.91
N CYS A 58 3.68 -2.81 -4.72
CA CYS A 58 2.60 -2.33 -5.59
C CYS A 58 2.56 -0.81 -5.87
N ALA A 59 3.29 0.00 -5.10
CA ALA A 59 3.38 1.45 -5.27
C ALA A 59 4.52 1.92 -6.21
N ILE A 60 5.55 1.10 -6.46
CA ILE A 60 6.73 1.48 -7.29
C ILE A 60 7.17 0.33 -8.19
N GLU A 61 7.83 0.64 -9.31
CA GLU A 61 8.34 -0.42 -10.19
C GLU A 61 9.40 -1.27 -9.48
N TYR A 62 9.38 -2.58 -9.75
CA TYR A 62 10.47 -3.46 -9.34
C TYR A 62 11.61 -3.36 -10.36
N GLY A 63 12.64 -2.57 -10.06
CA GLY A 63 13.78 -2.41 -10.96
C GLY A 63 14.82 -1.40 -10.49
N THR A 64 16.00 -1.48 -11.09
CA THR A 64 17.17 -0.65 -10.75
C THR A 64 16.85 0.84 -10.80
N ASP A 65 16.10 1.28 -11.80
CA ASP A 65 15.77 2.70 -11.97
C ASP A 65 14.94 3.22 -10.78
N ALA A 66 13.88 2.52 -10.38
CA ALA A 66 13.10 2.92 -9.22
C ALA A 66 13.93 2.82 -7.94
N PHE A 67 14.79 1.81 -7.81
CA PHE A 67 15.62 1.65 -6.62
C PHE A 67 16.69 2.74 -6.46
N ALA A 68 17.14 3.35 -7.55
CA ALA A 68 18.02 4.51 -7.52
C ALA A 68 17.37 5.76 -6.90
N HIS A 69 16.04 5.79 -6.79
CA HIS A 69 15.25 6.91 -6.25
C HIS A 69 14.55 6.57 -4.91
N LEU A 70 15.04 5.59 -4.14
CA LEU A 70 14.42 5.21 -2.86
C LEU A 70 14.44 6.32 -1.81
N ASP A 71 15.35 7.29 -1.90
CA ASP A 71 15.40 8.47 -1.06
C ASP A 71 14.11 9.31 -1.15
N VAL A 72 13.48 9.35 -2.33
CA VAL A 72 12.20 10.05 -2.56
C VAL A 72 11.00 9.11 -2.65
N LEU A 73 11.21 7.87 -3.08
CA LEU A 73 10.15 6.88 -3.30
C LEU A 73 9.80 6.05 -2.06
N ALA A 74 10.71 5.89 -1.10
CA ALA A 74 10.34 5.31 0.18
C ALA A 74 9.49 6.29 0.99
N GLU A 75 8.60 5.78 1.84
CA GLU A 75 7.75 6.61 2.70
C GLU A 75 7.70 6.09 4.14
N PRO A 76 7.23 6.90 5.11
CA PRO A 76 6.92 6.40 6.44
C PRO A 76 5.86 5.29 6.39
N ALA A 77 5.83 4.41 7.39
CA ALA A 77 4.85 3.33 7.45
C ALA A 77 3.37 3.82 7.41
N ASN A 78 3.09 5.04 7.85
CA ASN A 78 1.79 5.71 7.81
C ASN A 78 1.73 6.82 6.73
N GLY A 79 2.54 6.69 5.67
CA GLY A 79 2.60 7.61 4.54
C GLY A 79 1.38 7.58 3.62
N SER A 80 1.49 8.27 2.48
CA SER A 80 0.39 8.48 1.54
C SER A 80 -0.19 7.17 0.99
N SER A 81 0.64 6.17 0.67
CA SER A 81 0.09 4.92 0.14
C SER A 81 -0.68 4.14 1.19
N SER A 82 -0.13 4.03 2.41
CA SER A 82 -0.82 3.38 3.54
C SER A 82 -2.17 4.05 3.85
N GLN A 83 -2.24 5.38 3.78
CA GLN A 83 -3.50 6.12 3.98
C GLN A 83 -4.52 5.85 2.87
N ALA A 84 -4.07 5.79 1.61
CA ALA A 84 -4.94 5.47 0.49
C ALA A 84 -5.50 4.03 0.59
N PHE A 85 -4.67 3.07 1.01
CA PHE A 85 -5.13 1.70 1.25
C PHE A 85 -6.02 1.59 2.49
N ALA A 86 -5.78 2.38 3.54
CA ALA A 86 -6.69 2.50 4.68
C ALA A 86 -8.08 2.96 4.24
N GLN A 87 -8.13 3.99 3.40
CA GLN A 87 -9.39 4.50 2.87
C GLN A 87 -10.12 3.46 2.02
N LEU A 88 -9.38 2.71 1.18
CA LEU A 88 -9.94 1.60 0.41
C LEU A 88 -10.54 0.51 1.33
N ALA A 89 -9.84 0.13 2.40
CA ALA A 89 -10.33 -0.84 3.39
C ALA A 89 -11.63 -0.36 4.05
N CYS A 90 -11.69 0.92 4.44
CA CYS A 90 -12.91 1.52 4.98
C CYS A 90 -14.07 1.52 3.97
N ASN A 91 -13.81 1.89 2.72
CA ASN A 91 -14.85 1.98 1.69
C ASN A 91 -15.43 0.62 1.29
N THR A 92 -14.61 -0.43 1.32
CA THR A 92 -14.97 -1.77 0.83
C THR A 92 -15.37 -2.74 1.93
N ALA A 93 -15.12 -2.35 3.20
CA ALA A 93 -15.16 -3.24 4.36
C ALA A 93 -14.23 -4.48 4.24
N ALA A 94 -13.30 -4.49 3.27
CA ALA A 94 -12.34 -5.56 3.07
C ALA A 94 -11.03 -5.27 3.81
N MET A 95 -10.34 -6.32 4.26
CA MET A 95 -8.94 -6.19 4.68
C MET A 95 -8.06 -5.96 3.45
N VAL A 96 -7.10 -5.03 3.53
CA VAL A 96 -6.16 -4.77 2.43
C VAL A 96 -4.74 -5.14 2.88
N VAL A 97 -4.10 -6.04 2.13
CA VAL A 97 -2.72 -6.51 2.36
C VAL A 97 -1.80 -5.95 1.29
N PHE A 98 -0.72 -5.30 1.72
CA PHE A 98 0.22 -4.62 0.82
C PHE A 98 1.65 -4.60 1.36
N GLY A 99 2.60 -4.42 0.43
CA GLY A 99 4.02 -4.17 0.72
C GLY A 99 4.49 -2.85 0.11
N LEU A 100 5.26 -2.07 0.87
CA LEU A 100 5.76 -0.74 0.47
C LEU A 100 7.26 -0.59 0.72
N ALA A 101 7.92 0.24 -0.08
CA ALA A 101 9.24 0.76 0.24
C ALA A 101 9.13 1.74 1.41
N GLN A 102 9.85 1.46 2.50
CA GLN A 102 9.78 2.24 3.73
C GLN A 102 11.17 2.68 4.19
N PHE A 103 11.27 3.92 4.67
CA PHE A 103 12.43 4.36 5.45
C PHE A 103 12.08 4.39 6.93
N ARG A 104 13.08 4.13 7.79
CA ARG A 104 12.95 4.37 9.23
C ARG A 104 13.46 5.77 9.55
N ARG A 105 12.66 6.58 10.22
CA ARG A 105 13.22 7.65 11.05
C ARG A 105 13.75 7.03 12.33
N HIS A 106 14.96 7.40 12.73
CA HIS A 106 15.48 6.98 14.01
C HIS A 106 14.80 7.81 15.11
N PRO A 107 14.36 7.22 16.23
CA PRO A 107 13.95 8.01 17.39
C PRO A 107 15.15 8.86 17.83
N GLY A 108 15.09 10.16 17.60
CA GLY A 108 16.21 11.10 17.80
C GLY A 108 16.34 12.19 16.73
N ASP A 109 15.78 11.98 15.53
CA ASP A 109 15.89 12.92 14.39
C ASP A 109 14.92 14.12 14.50
N GLY A 110 14.83 14.70 15.68
CA GLY A 110 13.99 15.86 16.00
C GLY A 110 14.59 17.17 15.51
N LYS A 111 14.62 17.40 14.18
CA LYS A 111 14.47 18.71 13.49
C LYS A 111 14.72 18.52 11.98
N PRO A 112 13.97 19.20 11.08
CA PRO A 112 14.34 19.26 9.68
C PRO A 112 15.61 20.12 9.58
N SER A 113 16.75 19.48 9.38
CA SER A 113 17.95 20.14 8.87
C SER A 113 17.78 20.30 7.36
N LEU A 114 18.09 21.48 6.84
CA LEU A 114 18.22 21.75 5.40
C LEU A 114 19.06 20.66 4.71
N PRO A 115 18.83 20.36 3.41
CA PRO A 115 19.44 19.22 2.76
C PRO A 115 20.96 19.38 2.76
N THR A 116 21.60 18.55 3.58
CA THR A 116 23.02 18.22 3.44
C THR A 116 23.05 16.88 2.73
N GLU A 117 23.97 16.78 1.77
CA GLU A 117 24.23 15.72 0.80
C GLU A 117 23.69 14.32 1.17
N PRO A 118 23.21 13.52 0.19
CA PRO A 118 22.64 12.21 0.47
C PRO A 118 23.71 11.26 1.03
N GLU A 119 23.66 11.02 2.34
CA GLU A 119 24.41 9.95 3.00
C GLU A 119 23.94 8.59 2.45
N PRO A 120 24.84 7.77 1.86
CA PRO A 120 24.45 6.52 1.24
C PRO A 120 24.17 5.48 2.33
N GLY A 121 22.89 5.17 2.52
CA GLY A 121 22.45 3.89 3.04
C GLY A 121 21.94 3.88 4.48
N ARG A 122 20.61 3.77 4.62
CA ARG A 122 19.95 2.78 5.51
C ARG A 122 18.43 2.73 5.29
N GLY A 123 18.01 2.48 4.04
CA GLY A 123 16.68 1.95 3.78
C GLY A 123 16.64 0.49 4.22
N ARG A 124 16.04 0.18 5.38
CA ARG A 124 15.78 -1.22 5.77
C ARG A 124 14.32 -1.52 5.45
N LEU A 125 14.10 -2.29 4.39
CA LEU A 125 12.79 -2.71 3.89
C LEU A 125 12.04 -3.52 4.97
N ARG A 126 10.79 -3.14 5.25
CA ARG A 126 9.82 -3.94 6.00
C ARG A 126 8.61 -4.17 5.10
N TRP A 127 8.17 -5.43 5.04
CA TRP A 127 7.52 -5.98 3.85
C TRP A 127 5.99 -6.09 3.94
N PHE A 128 5.37 -5.81 5.10
CA PHE A 128 3.93 -6.05 5.30
C PHE A 128 3.24 -4.95 6.11
N GLY A 129 2.15 -4.41 5.55
CA GLY A 129 1.11 -3.68 6.26
C GLY A 129 -0.22 -4.44 6.17
N VAL A 130 -0.95 -4.51 7.27
CA VAL A 130 -2.33 -5.05 7.32
C VAL A 130 -3.17 -3.98 7.98
N LEU A 131 -4.21 -3.52 7.29
CA LEU A 131 -5.19 -2.59 7.84
C LEU A 131 -6.56 -3.28 7.89
N PRO A 132 -7.18 -3.39 9.07
CA PRO A 132 -8.55 -3.87 9.16
C PRO A 132 -9.51 -2.81 8.63
N ALA A 133 -10.64 -3.23 8.07
CA ALA A 133 -11.78 -2.35 7.89
C ALA A 133 -12.23 -1.87 9.28
N VAL A 134 -12.29 -0.55 9.48
CA VAL A 134 -12.88 0.01 10.70
C VAL A 134 -14.39 0.02 10.48
N ALA A 135 -15.13 -0.74 11.28
CA ALA A 135 -16.59 -0.68 11.29
C ALA A 135 -17.01 0.74 11.72
N GLY A 136 -17.65 1.47 10.81
CA GLY A 136 -18.38 2.70 11.10
C GLY A 136 -19.75 2.41 11.70
#